data_AF-A0A7J7QF13-F1
#
_entry.id   AF-A0A7J7QF13-F1
#
_cell.length_a   1.000
_cell.length_b   1.000
_cell.length_c   1.000
_cell.angle_alpha   90.00
_cell.angle_beta   90.00
_cell.angle_gamma   90.00
#
_symmetry.space_group_name_H-M   'P 1'
#
loop_
_entity.id
_entity.type
_entity.pdbx_description
1 polymer ?
#
loop_
_entity_poly.entity_id
_entity_poly.type
_entity_poly.pdbx_seq_one_letter_code
_entity_poly.pdbx_strand_id
1 'polypeptide(L)'
;MKHPHHIGTSEELKNALVEAGCWDSYAKQYCDEGCLQRYLRARNMDVTKACAMLKHTLEWRKENKIDDMTTEEFANSRYMRDGWVYVDGNDAEGRSIVVFRKRKERLPVDEHDLYLRYMTFVVETAIRNMKNGQEQWVWMLDLAVYSPSNAPALSVTLGVLQLLANHYPERLHKAYVVNAPSIFQMAWKVLQPFIDTVTRSKAEFVNTKDYHAPVKPAEGTWGAWASSMFHSKSSSKGGAAAAAAAAPGAGGSDAEVVLAGAPADGGKGCFRPFLQTYETPFCYDRQRQLLTACGWK
;
A
#
# COMPACT_ATOMS: atom_id res chain seq x y z
N MET A 1 10.55 -42.43 -6.29
CA MET A 1 11.39 -41.26 -5.94
C MET A 1 10.82 -40.06 -6.68
N LYS A 2 10.33 -39.04 -5.97
CA LYS A 2 9.96 -37.78 -6.64
C LYS A 2 11.27 -37.11 -7.04
N HIS A 3 11.50 -36.92 -8.34
CA HIS A 3 12.63 -36.14 -8.84
C HIS A 3 12.63 -34.77 -8.12
N PRO A 4 13.79 -34.21 -7.73
CA PRO A 4 13.83 -32.86 -7.21
C PRO A 4 13.20 -31.94 -8.26
N HIS A 5 12.15 -31.22 -7.86
CA HIS A 5 11.51 -30.25 -8.75
C HIS A 5 12.56 -29.21 -9.12
N HIS A 6 12.88 -29.13 -10.42
CA HIS A 6 13.77 -28.10 -10.96
C HIS A 6 13.24 -26.71 -10.55
N ILE A 7 14.13 -25.89 -9.99
CA ILE A 7 13.82 -24.53 -9.57
C ILE A 7 14.33 -23.62 -10.69
N GLY A 8 13.41 -22.95 -11.39
CA GLY A 8 13.74 -22.05 -12.49
C GLY A 8 14.65 -20.90 -12.07
N THR A 9 15.61 -20.55 -12.91
CA THR A 9 16.50 -19.40 -12.69
C THR A 9 16.12 -18.22 -13.59
N SER A 10 16.58 -17.01 -13.24
CA SER A 10 16.37 -15.81 -14.05
C SER A 10 16.98 -15.95 -15.45
N GLU A 11 18.14 -16.62 -15.58
CA GLU A 11 18.76 -16.86 -16.89
C GLU A 11 17.93 -17.84 -17.73
N GLU A 12 17.35 -18.88 -17.14
CA GLU A 12 16.43 -19.78 -17.85
C GLU A 12 15.16 -19.07 -18.29
N LEU A 13 14.59 -18.20 -17.45
CA LEU A 13 13.44 -17.38 -17.83
C LEU A 13 13.77 -16.42 -18.98
N LYS A 14 14.93 -15.77 -18.92
CA LYS A 14 15.41 -14.91 -19.99
C LYS A 14 15.61 -15.69 -21.30
N ASN A 15 16.20 -16.87 -21.26
CA ASN A 15 16.35 -17.73 -22.44
C ASN A 15 14.98 -18.13 -23.01
N ALA A 16 14.03 -18.51 -22.16
CA ALA A 16 12.67 -18.82 -22.61
C ALA A 16 11.98 -17.61 -23.29
N LEU A 17 12.21 -16.39 -22.79
CA LEU A 17 11.69 -15.16 -23.42
C LEU A 17 12.36 -14.86 -24.76
N VAL A 18 13.66 -15.16 -24.90
CA VAL A 18 14.40 -15.05 -26.18
C VAL A 18 13.82 -16.03 -27.20
N GLU A 19 13.65 -17.30 -26.82
CA GLU A 19 13.06 -18.34 -27.67
C GLU A 19 11.62 -18.01 -28.07
N ALA A 20 10.84 -17.40 -27.15
CA ALA A 20 9.49 -16.94 -27.42
C ALA A 20 9.41 -15.65 -28.27
N GLY A 21 10.56 -15.08 -28.67
CA GLY A 21 10.63 -13.84 -29.46
C GLY A 21 10.21 -12.58 -28.70
N CYS A 22 10.20 -12.62 -27.36
CA CYS A 22 9.67 -11.58 -26.49
C CYS A 22 10.75 -10.76 -25.77
N TRP A 23 12.03 -11.06 -26.01
CA TRP A 23 13.17 -10.39 -25.38
C TRP A 23 13.76 -9.26 -26.26
N ASP A 24 12.90 -8.34 -26.70
CA ASP A 24 13.28 -7.19 -27.52
C ASP A 24 13.91 -6.04 -26.70
N SER A 25 14.20 -4.90 -27.35
CA SER A 25 14.80 -3.74 -26.68
C SER A 25 13.95 -3.21 -25.51
N TYR A 26 12.61 -3.24 -25.68
CA TYR A 26 11.68 -2.84 -24.65
C TYR A 26 11.73 -3.78 -23.44
N ALA A 27 11.67 -5.10 -23.68
CA ALA A 27 11.79 -6.09 -22.61
C ALA A 27 13.12 -5.97 -21.85
N LYS A 28 14.23 -5.73 -22.56
CA LYS A 28 15.54 -5.50 -21.92
C LYS A 28 15.59 -4.25 -21.04
N GLN A 29 14.84 -3.21 -21.39
CA GLN A 29 14.75 -2.00 -20.58
C GLN A 29 13.86 -2.19 -19.35
N TYR A 30 12.77 -2.95 -19.49
CA TYR A 30 11.79 -3.16 -18.43
C TYR A 30 12.19 -4.27 -17.42
N CYS A 31 12.75 -5.37 -17.91
CA CYS A 31 12.99 -6.57 -17.12
C CYS A 31 14.38 -6.56 -16.48
N ASP A 32 14.46 -6.03 -15.26
CA ASP A 32 15.61 -6.26 -14.37
C ASP A 32 15.55 -7.65 -13.69
N GLU A 33 16.63 -7.99 -12.97
CA GLU A 33 16.73 -9.26 -12.23
C GLU A 33 15.56 -9.42 -11.23
N GLY A 34 15.20 -8.34 -10.54
CA GLY A 34 14.06 -8.30 -9.64
C GLY A 34 12.74 -8.65 -10.32
N CYS A 35 12.51 -8.13 -11.52
CA CYS A 35 11.36 -8.44 -12.36
C CYS A 35 11.30 -9.94 -12.67
N LEU A 36 12.38 -10.50 -13.22
CA LEU A 36 12.44 -11.93 -13.55
C LEU A 36 12.12 -12.80 -12.33
N GLN A 37 12.71 -12.48 -11.17
CA GLN A 37 12.47 -13.22 -9.94
C GLN A 37 11.02 -13.09 -9.43
N ARG A 38 10.39 -11.92 -9.54
CA ARG A 38 8.97 -11.74 -9.16
C ARG A 38 8.05 -12.65 -9.98
N TYR A 39 8.28 -12.73 -11.29
CA TYR A 39 7.47 -13.60 -12.17
C TYR A 39 7.73 -15.09 -11.92
N LEU A 40 8.98 -15.48 -11.64
CA LEU A 40 9.30 -16.84 -11.22
C LEU A 40 8.59 -17.20 -9.91
N ARG A 41 8.71 -16.38 -8.87
CA ARG A 41 8.06 -16.62 -7.57
C ARG A 41 6.54 -16.74 -7.71
N ALA A 42 5.90 -15.85 -8.48
CA ALA A 42 4.46 -15.89 -8.73
C ALA A 42 3.98 -17.15 -9.47
N ARG A 43 4.90 -17.91 -10.07
CA ARG A 43 4.62 -19.17 -10.76
C ARG A 43 5.37 -20.35 -10.14
N ASN A 44 5.70 -20.27 -8.85
CA ASN A 44 6.39 -21.34 -8.10
C ASN A 44 7.67 -21.82 -8.78
N MET A 45 8.43 -20.88 -9.34
CA MET A 45 9.69 -21.10 -10.05
C MET A 45 9.54 -21.94 -11.34
N ASP A 46 8.32 -22.05 -11.89
CA ASP A 46 8.04 -22.69 -13.18
C ASP A 46 8.36 -21.70 -14.32
N VAL A 47 9.45 -21.96 -15.02
CA VAL A 47 9.98 -21.10 -16.11
C VAL A 47 8.94 -20.90 -17.21
N THR A 48 8.27 -21.96 -17.65
CA THR A 48 7.29 -21.90 -18.75
C THR A 48 6.11 -21.01 -18.38
N LYS A 49 5.56 -21.20 -17.16
CA LYS A 49 4.44 -20.39 -16.68
C LYS A 49 4.85 -18.94 -16.42
N ALA A 50 6.05 -18.71 -15.88
CA ALA A 50 6.58 -17.37 -15.65
C ALA A 50 6.80 -16.64 -16.98
N CYS A 51 7.37 -17.32 -17.98
CA CYS A 51 7.56 -16.79 -19.33
C CYS A 51 6.23 -16.37 -19.97
N ALA A 52 5.20 -17.22 -19.90
CA ALA A 52 3.88 -16.90 -20.43
C ALA A 52 3.26 -15.66 -19.75
N MET A 53 3.38 -15.57 -18.42
CA MET A 53 2.84 -14.43 -17.66
C MET A 53 3.60 -13.12 -17.93
N LEU A 54 4.93 -13.17 -18.02
CA LEU A 54 5.76 -12.00 -18.30
C LEU A 54 5.57 -11.52 -19.74
N LYS A 55 5.52 -12.45 -20.71
CA LYS A 55 5.15 -12.14 -22.10
C LYS A 55 3.83 -11.38 -22.17
N HIS A 56 2.78 -11.91 -21.54
CA HIS A 56 1.47 -11.26 -21.50
C HIS A 56 1.54 -9.86 -20.86
N THR A 57 2.37 -9.65 -19.84
CA THR A 57 2.55 -8.31 -19.26
C THR A 57 3.27 -7.36 -20.22
N LEU A 58 4.33 -7.80 -20.90
CA LEU A 58 5.07 -6.98 -21.85
C LEU A 58 4.19 -6.54 -23.03
N GLU A 59 3.35 -7.45 -23.54
CA GLU A 59 2.36 -7.16 -24.58
C GLU A 59 1.31 -6.16 -24.08
N TRP A 60 0.69 -6.44 -22.93
CA TRP A 60 -0.30 -5.56 -22.31
C TRP A 60 0.25 -4.14 -22.07
N ARG A 61 1.50 -4.01 -21.59
CA ARG A 61 2.12 -2.70 -21.34
C ARG A 61 2.23 -1.87 -22.62
N LYS A 62 2.63 -2.50 -23.73
CA LYS A 62 2.74 -1.86 -25.05
C LYS A 62 1.37 -1.47 -25.59
N GLU A 63 0.42 -2.41 -25.58
CA GLU A 63 -0.95 -2.19 -26.09
C GLU A 63 -1.66 -1.06 -25.34
N ASN A 64 -1.46 -1.00 -24.02
CA ASN A 64 -2.07 0.00 -23.16
C ASN A 64 -1.21 1.25 -23.00
N LYS A 65 -0.06 1.38 -23.68
CA LYS A 65 0.80 2.58 -23.62
C LYS A 65 1.10 3.02 -22.18
N ILE A 66 1.50 2.06 -21.34
CA ILE A 66 1.70 2.30 -19.91
C ILE A 66 2.84 3.28 -19.67
N ASP A 67 3.91 3.17 -20.45
CA ASP A 67 5.08 4.05 -20.31
C ASP A 67 4.86 5.47 -20.88
N ASP A 68 3.76 5.67 -21.62
CA ASP A 68 3.38 6.97 -22.22
C ASP A 68 2.32 7.74 -21.41
N MET A 69 1.88 7.22 -20.25
CA MET A 69 0.91 7.91 -19.39
C MET A 69 1.44 9.27 -18.92
N THR A 70 0.56 10.27 -18.81
CA THR A 70 0.89 11.60 -18.28
C THR A 70 -0.08 12.03 -17.18
N THR A 71 0.28 13.05 -16.43
CA THR A 71 -0.61 13.57 -15.38
C THR A 71 -1.87 14.24 -15.95
N GLU A 72 -1.78 14.85 -17.14
CA GLU A 72 -2.90 15.52 -17.81
C GLU A 72 -4.04 14.57 -18.16
N GLU A 73 -3.72 13.30 -18.45
CA GLU A 73 -4.71 12.27 -18.78
C GLU A 73 -5.75 12.11 -17.66
N PHE A 74 -5.35 12.35 -16.41
CA PHE A 74 -6.20 12.17 -15.24
C PHE A 74 -6.54 13.46 -14.51
N ALA A 75 -6.05 14.62 -14.96
CA ALA A 75 -6.16 15.90 -14.24
C ALA A 75 -7.60 16.31 -13.92
N ASN A 76 -8.55 15.97 -14.82
CA ASN A 76 -9.98 16.28 -14.65
C ASN A 76 -10.75 15.19 -13.88
N SER A 77 -10.11 14.06 -13.57
CA SER A 77 -10.76 12.96 -12.88
C SER A 77 -10.99 13.28 -11.40
N ARG A 78 -12.14 12.85 -10.87
CA ARG A 78 -12.45 13.00 -9.44
C ARG A 78 -11.50 12.22 -8.54
N TYR A 79 -11.03 11.06 -9.00
CA TYR A 79 -10.19 10.19 -8.19
C TYR A 79 -8.76 10.70 -8.06
N MET A 80 -8.27 11.48 -9.02
CA MET A 80 -7.02 12.24 -8.88
C MET A 80 -7.24 13.53 -8.08
N ARG A 81 -8.19 14.38 -8.49
CA ARG A 81 -8.42 15.70 -7.86
C ARG A 81 -8.82 15.59 -6.39
N ASP A 82 -9.70 14.64 -6.08
CA ASP A 82 -10.24 14.47 -4.73
C ASP A 82 -9.46 13.39 -3.96
N GLY A 83 -8.37 12.84 -4.51
CA GLY A 83 -7.51 11.86 -3.85
C GLY A 83 -8.25 10.63 -3.36
N TRP A 84 -8.84 9.86 -4.29
CA TRP A 84 -9.47 8.58 -3.97
C TRP A 84 -8.41 7.49 -3.86
N VAL A 85 -7.41 7.51 -4.74
CA VAL A 85 -6.25 6.61 -4.68
C VAL A 85 -4.99 7.37 -5.06
N TYR A 86 -3.94 7.27 -4.27
CA TYR A 86 -2.69 8.01 -4.47
C TYR A 86 -1.53 7.37 -3.70
N VAL A 87 -0.30 7.84 -3.95
CA VAL A 87 0.91 7.43 -3.23
C VAL A 87 1.22 8.46 -2.16
N ASP A 88 1.45 8.03 -0.91
CA ASP A 88 1.73 8.92 0.22
C ASP A 88 3.01 8.50 0.95
N GLY A 89 4.15 8.83 0.33
CA GLY A 89 5.47 8.57 0.89
C GLY A 89 5.85 7.09 0.93
N ASN A 90 6.69 6.73 1.90
CA ASN A 90 7.22 5.38 2.08
C ASN A 90 7.10 4.95 3.55
N ASP A 91 7.08 3.63 3.79
CA ASP A 91 7.36 3.08 5.12
C ASP A 91 8.85 3.19 5.46
N ALA A 92 9.21 2.76 6.67
CA ALA A 92 10.57 2.82 7.19
C ALA A 92 11.58 1.99 6.38
N GLU A 93 11.12 0.95 5.71
CA GLU A 93 11.90 0.09 4.84
C GLU A 93 12.04 0.64 3.41
N GLY A 94 11.34 1.72 3.07
CA GLY A 94 11.37 2.35 1.76
C GLY A 94 10.29 1.87 0.80
N ARG A 95 9.31 1.09 1.26
CA ARG A 95 8.17 0.62 0.47
C ARG A 95 7.20 1.76 0.26
N SER A 96 6.80 2.02 -0.98
CA SER A 96 5.79 3.04 -1.27
C SER A 96 4.46 2.69 -0.62
N ILE A 97 3.80 3.70 -0.07
CA ILE A 97 2.49 3.54 0.55
C ILE A 97 1.42 4.02 -0.44
N VAL A 98 0.56 3.10 -0.85
CA VAL A 98 -0.59 3.38 -1.71
C VAL A 98 -1.82 3.51 -0.84
N VAL A 99 -2.42 4.69 -0.85
CA VAL A 99 -3.62 5.01 -0.08
C VAL A 99 -4.82 4.88 -0.99
N PHE A 100 -5.77 4.03 -0.62
CA PHE A 100 -7.15 4.06 -1.11
C PHE A 100 -8.02 4.67 -0.02
N ARG A 101 -8.71 5.75 -0.35
CA ARG A 101 -9.64 6.42 0.54
C ARG A 101 -11.05 6.31 0.00
N LYS A 102 -11.90 5.59 0.72
CA LYS A 102 -13.31 5.51 0.35
C LYS A 102 -13.94 6.90 0.45
N ARG A 103 -14.69 7.27 -0.59
CA ARG A 103 -15.50 8.49 -0.64
C ARG A 103 -16.99 8.18 -0.51
N LYS A 104 -17.83 9.19 -0.24
CA LYS A 104 -19.28 8.97 -0.11
C LYS A 104 -19.91 8.69 -1.47
N GLU A 105 -19.32 9.25 -2.51
CA GLU A 105 -19.68 9.08 -3.90
C GLU A 105 -19.32 7.65 -4.37
N ARG A 106 -20.12 7.15 -5.31
CA ARG A 106 -19.79 5.95 -6.08
C ARG A 106 -18.99 6.36 -7.31
N LEU A 107 -18.12 5.48 -7.78
CA LEU A 107 -17.53 5.62 -9.10
C LEU A 107 -18.62 5.39 -10.16
N PRO A 108 -18.85 6.33 -11.08
CA PRO A 108 -19.76 6.14 -12.20
C PRO A 108 -19.29 5.01 -13.12
N VAL A 109 -20.25 4.28 -13.73
CA VAL A 109 -19.95 3.10 -14.56
C VAL A 109 -19.15 3.46 -15.81
N ASP A 110 -19.45 4.61 -16.40
CA ASP A 110 -18.76 5.20 -17.56
C ASP A 110 -17.34 5.69 -17.23
N GLU A 111 -17.00 5.88 -15.95
CA GLU A 111 -15.65 6.24 -15.51
C GLU A 111 -14.76 5.01 -15.19
N HIS A 112 -15.29 3.77 -15.28
CA HIS A 112 -14.57 2.56 -14.85
C HIS A 112 -13.26 2.31 -15.61
N ASP A 113 -13.25 2.46 -16.93
CA ASP A 113 -12.06 2.16 -17.75
C ASP A 113 -10.93 3.16 -17.47
N LEU A 114 -11.27 4.46 -17.42
CA LEU A 114 -10.30 5.49 -17.07
C LEU A 114 -9.81 5.33 -15.63
N TYR A 115 -10.67 4.87 -14.71
CA TYR A 115 -10.25 4.55 -13.34
C TYR A 115 -9.27 3.37 -13.28
N LEU A 116 -9.49 2.28 -14.03
CA LEU A 116 -8.52 1.16 -14.09
C LEU A 116 -7.17 1.62 -14.67
N ARG A 117 -7.21 2.51 -15.66
CA ARG A 117 -5.99 3.14 -16.19
C ARG A 117 -5.31 4.04 -15.16
N TYR A 118 -6.07 4.83 -14.41
CA TYR A 118 -5.54 5.62 -13.30
C TYR A 118 -4.95 4.76 -12.18
N MET A 119 -5.58 3.64 -11.85
CA MET A 119 -5.03 2.67 -10.89
C MET A 119 -3.67 2.15 -11.36
N THR A 120 -3.51 1.92 -12.66
CA THR A 120 -2.22 1.58 -13.26
C THR A 120 -1.19 2.69 -13.08
N PHE A 121 -1.58 3.94 -13.37
CA PHE A 121 -0.75 5.12 -13.13
C PHE A 121 -0.31 5.25 -11.66
N VAL A 122 -1.21 5.00 -10.70
CA VAL A 122 -0.89 5.05 -9.26
C VAL A 122 0.12 3.97 -8.87
N VAL A 123 -0.01 2.74 -9.35
CA VAL A 123 0.95 1.68 -8.99
C VAL A 123 2.29 1.84 -9.71
N GLU A 124 2.31 2.35 -10.93
CA GLU A 124 3.55 2.75 -11.61
C GLU A 124 4.26 3.89 -10.84
N THR A 125 3.49 4.87 -10.35
CA THR A 125 4.00 5.91 -9.45
C THR A 125 4.58 5.31 -8.17
N ALA A 126 3.87 4.33 -7.58
CA ALA A 126 4.34 3.66 -6.37
C ALA A 126 5.67 2.95 -6.63
N ILE A 127 5.85 2.29 -7.77
CA ILE A 127 7.11 1.65 -8.16
C ILE A 127 8.23 2.69 -8.29
N ARG A 128 7.97 3.82 -8.99
CA ARG A 128 8.96 4.91 -9.15
C ARG A 128 9.35 5.60 -7.84
N ASN A 129 8.46 5.57 -6.85
CA ASN A 129 8.69 6.15 -5.52
C ASN A 129 9.40 5.19 -4.53
N MET A 130 9.64 3.93 -4.88
CA MET A 130 10.31 2.98 -3.98
C MET A 130 11.77 3.40 -3.70
N LYS A 131 12.24 3.20 -2.47
CA LYS A 131 13.60 3.55 -2.03
C LYS A 131 14.42 2.30 -1.72
N ASN A 132 15.75 2.45 -1.70
CA ASN A 132 16.67 1.42 -1.21
C ASN A 132 16.54 0.04 -1.89
N GLY A 133 16.19 0.02 -3.18
CA GLY A 133 15.95 -1.23 -3.90
C GLY A 133 14.73 -2.02 -3.41
N GLN A 134 13.82 -1.40 -2.66
CA GLN A 134 12.54 -2.04 -2.35
C GLN A 134 11.75 -2.32 -3.61
N GLU A 135 11.05 -3.46 -3.58
CA GLU A 135 10.23 -3.90 -4.69
C GLU A 135 8.75 -4.05 -4.32
N GLN A 136 8.42 -3.86 -3.03
CA GLN A 136 7.08 -4.06 -2.51
C GLN A 136 6.45 -2.76 -2.06
N TRP A 137 5.13 -2.70 -2.09
CA TRP A 137 4.31 -1.62 -1.58
C TRP A 137 3.45 -2.05 -0.39
N VAL A 138 2.94 -1.06 0.33
CA VAL A 138 1.93 -1.23 1.37
C VAL A 138 0.65 -0.55 0.91
N TRP A 139 -0.48 -1.23 1.04
CA TRP A 139 -1.80 -0.64 0.81
C TRP A 139 -2.42 -0.15 2.10
N MET A 140 -3.00 1.03 2.06
CA MET A 140 -3.76 1.65 3.13
C MET A 140 -5.17 1.91 2.64
N LEU A 141 -6.11 1.07 3.06
CA LEU A 141 -7.50 1.11 2.63
C LEU A 141 -8.34 1.79 3.73
N ASP A 142 -8.49 3.11 3.67
CA ASP A 142 -9.36 3.85 4.57
C ASP A 142 -10.83 3.67 4.16
N LEU A 143 -11.56 2.89 4.96
CA LEU A 143 -12.95 2.50 4.72
C LEU A 143 -13.91 3.13 5.72
N ALA A 144 -13.50 4.16 6.46
CA ALA A 144 -14.31 4.78 7.50
C ALA A 144 -15.74 5.18 7.07
N VAL A 145 -15.87 5.67 5.84
CA VAL A 145 -17.16 6.11 5.28
C VAL A 145 -17.85 5.04 4.44
N TYR A 146 -17.37 3.80 4.47
CA TYR A 146 -17.93 2.71 3.68
C TYR A 146 -19.39 2.42 4.07
N SER A 147 -20.24 2.25 3.06
CA SER A 147 -21.60 1.77 3.19
C SER A 147 -21.98 0.91 1.97
N PRO A 148 -23.00 0.04 2.07
CA PRO A 148 -23.52 -0.65 0.89
C PRO A 148 -23.96 0.31 -0.23
N SER A 149 -24.49 1.48 0.13
CA SER A 149 -24.94 2.49 -0.84
C SER A 149 -23.78 3.11 -1.63
N ASN A 150 -22.57 3.17 -1.08
CA ASN A 150 -21.41 3.71 -1.77
C ASN A 150 -20.39 2.65 -2.21
N ALA A 151 -20.65 1.36 -1.98
CA ALA A 151 -19.77 0.28 -2.39
C ALA A 151 -19.43 0.37 -3.90
N PRO A 152 -18.16 0.19 -4.30
CA PRO A 152 -17.79 0.16 -5.71
C PRO A 152 -18.51 -0.99 -6.42
N ALA A 153 -18.69 -0.84 -7.74
CA ALA A 153 -19.20 -1.94 -8.55
C ALA A 153 -18.24 -3.15 -8.43
N LEU A 154 -18.82 -4.36 -8.43
CA LEU A 154 -18.01 -5.57 -8.36
C LEU A 154 -17.07 -5.67 -9.56
N SER A 155 -17.52 -5.26 -10.76
CA SER A 155 -16.71 -5.27 -11.98
C SER A 155 -15.42 -4.47 -11.85
N VAL A 156 -15.48 -3.21 -11.41
CA VAL A 156 -14.26 -2.39 -11.24
C VAL A 156 -13.37 -2.93 -10.11
N THR A 157 -13.97 -3.46 -9.05
CA THR A 157 -13.21 -4.06 -7.94
C THR A 157 -12.43 -5.29 -8.40
N LEU A 158 -13.08 -6.19 -9.15
CA LEU A 158 -12.43 -7.36 -9.74
C LEU A 158 -11.42 -6.96 -10.82
N GLY A 159 -11.70 -5.92 -11.61
CA GLY A 159 -10.75 -5.36 -12.58
C GLY A 159 -9.46 -4.89 -11.93
N VAL A 160 -9.53 -4.20 -10.78
CA VAL A 160 -8.33 -3.82 -10.01
C VAL A 160 -7.59 -5.05 -9.49
N LEU A 161 -8.30 -6.04 -8.91
CA LEU A 161 -7.65 -7.26 -8.42
C LEU A 161 -6.94 -8.02 -9.55
N GLN A 162 -7.57 -8.13 -10.72
CA GLN A 162 -6.99 -8.76 -11.90
C GLN A 162 -5.80 -7.98 -12.45
N LEU A 163 -5.89 -6.66 -12.53
CA LEU A 163 -4.77 -5.78 -12.93
C LEU A 163 -3.54 -6.06 -12.06
N LEU A 164 -3.69 -6.04 -10.74
CA LEU A 164 -2.59 -6.27 -9.81
C LEU A 164 -2.05 -7.70 -9.88
N ALA A 165 -2.94 -8.70 -9.92
CA ALA A 165 -2.55 -10.10 -9.92
C ALA A 165 -1.85 -10.54 -11.23
N ASN A 166 -2.27 -9.98 -12.37
CA ASN A 166 -1.77 -10.39 -13.69
C ASN A 166 -0.48 -9.66 -14.08
N HIS A 167 -0.32 -8.39 -13.69
CA HIS A 167 0.74 -7.53 -14.21
C HIS A 167 1.71 -7.03 -13.14
N TYR A 168 1.39 -7.18 -11.86
CA TYR A 168 2.22 -6.72 -10.75
C TYR A 168 2.46 -7.80 -9.69
N PRO A 169 2.96 -9.00 -10.09
CA PRO A 169 3.19 -10.10 -9.17
C PRO A 169 4.16 -9.72 -8.04
N GLU A 170 3.95 -10.31 -6.86
CA GLU A 170 4.87 -10.23 -5.72
C GLU A 170 5.12 -8.82 -5.15
N ARG A 171 4.34 -7.80 -5.56
CA ARG A 171 4.50 -6.41 -5.11
C ARG A 171 3.83 -6.11 -3.76
N LEU A 172 2.79 -6.83 -3.35
CA LEU A 172 2.12 -6.54 -2.07
C LEU A 172 2.95 -7.04 -0.88
N HIS A 173 3.39 -6.13 -0.02
CA HIS A 173 3.91 -6.48 1.31
C HIS A 173 2.76 -6.71 2.31
N LYS A 174 1.92 -5.69 2.49
CA LYS A 174 0.82 -5.68 3.46
C LYS A 174 -0.33 -4.80 2.96
N ALA A 175 -1.56 -5.16 3.30
CA ALA A 175 -2.75 -4.31 3.10
C ALA A 175 -3.42 -4.03 4.44
N TYR A 176 -3.41 -2.78 4.88
CA TYR A 176 -4.12 -2.35 6.08
C TYR A 176 -5.52 -1.88 5.71
N VAL A 177 -6.53 -2.57 6.24
CA VAL A 177 -7.94 -2.20 6.09
C VAL A 177 -8.33 -1.36 7.30
N VAL A 178 -8.33 -0.05 7.12
CA VAL A 178 -8.42 0.93 8.21
C VAL A 178 -9.86 1.39 8.40
N ASN A 179 -10.31 1.40 9.66
CA ASN A 179 -11.64 1.89 10.08
C ASN A 179 -12.81 1.24 9.31
N ALA A 180 -12.65 -0.02 8.89
CA ALA A 180 -13.72 -0.73 8.19
C ALA A 180 -14.93 -0.96 9.12
N PRO A 181 -16.13 -0.47 8.76
CA PRO A 181 -17.33 -0.75 9.55
C PRO A 181 -17.68 -2.23 9.46
N SER A 182 -18.35 -2.78 10.47
CA SER A 182 -18.68 -4.22 10.55
C SER A 182 -19.40 -4.75 9.31
N ILE A 183 -20.24 -3.93 8.66
CA ILE A 183 -20.94 -4.27 7.41
C ILE A 183 -19.98 -4.61 6.26
N PHE A 184 -18.76 -4.08 6.25
CA PHE A 184 -17.75 -4.39 5.24
C PHE A 184 -17.35 -5.87 5.24
N GLN A 185 -17.51 -6.58 6.36
CA GLN A 185 -17.22 -8.02 6.43
C GLN A 185 -18.05 -8.84 5.43
N MET A 186 -19.25 -8.35 5.05
CA MET A 186 -20.03 -8.98 3.99
C MET A 186 -19.35 -8.83 2.62
N ALA A 187 -18.90 -7.62 2.29
CA ALA A 187 -18.18 -7.37 1.04
C ALA A 187 -16.84 -8.13 1.00
N TRP A 188 -16.12 -8.20 2.11
CA TRP A 188 -14.88 -8.98 2.20
C TRP A 188 -15.11 -10.45 1.87
N LYS A 189 -16.17 -11.07 2.40
CA LYS A 189 -16.54 -12.47 2.07
C LYS A 189 -16.85 -12.66 0.58
N VAL A 190 -17.47 -11.68 -0.08
CA VAL A 190 -17.74 -11.73 -1.53
C VAL A 190 -16.44 -11.65 -2.34
N LEU A 191 -15.45 -10.88 -1.88
CA LEU A 191 -14.18 -10.70 -2.59
C LEU A 191 -13.18 -11.85 -2.37
N GLN A 192 -13.22 -12.50 -1.21
CA GLN A 192 -12.27 -13.56 -0.82
C GLN A 192 -12.04 -14.66 -1.87
N PRO A 193 -13.06 -15.18 -2.59
CA PRO A 193 -12.86 -16.20 -3.63
C PRO A 193 -11.97 -15.74 -4.80
N PHE A 194 -11.87 -14.43 -5.02
CA PHE A 194 -11.09 -13.83 -6.11
C PHE A 194 -9.70 -13.38 -5.68
N ILE A 195 -9.32 -13.62 -4.41
CA ILE A 195 -8.04 -13.21 -3.84
C ILE A 195 -7.31 -14.48 -3.38
N ASP A 196 -6.08 -14.66 -3.87
CA ASP A 196 -5.27 -15.82 -3.48
C ASP A 196 -5.00 -15.82 -1.96
N THR A 197 -4.70 -17.00 -1.42
CA THR A 197 -4.52 -17.21 0.03
C THR A 197 -3.38 -16.38 0.61
N VAL A 198 -2.28 -16.19 -0.12
CA VAL A 198 -1.12 -15.40 0.33
C VAL A 198 -1.51 -13.92 0.43
N THR A 199 -2.15 -13.38 -0.60
CA THR A 199 -2.65 -12.00 -0.59
C THR A 199 -3.67 -11.78 0.52
N ARG A 200 -4.59 -12.72 0.75
CA ARG A 200 -5.54 -12.64 1.88
C ARG A 200 -4.84 -12.60 3.24
N SER A 201 -3.76 -13.37 3.43
CA SER A 201 -3.00 -13.38 4.68
C SER A 201 -2.25 -12.06 4.96
N LYS A 202 -2.02 -11.26 3.92
CA LYS A 202 -1.39 -9.94 4.02
C LYS A 202 -2.37 -8.84 4.42
N ALA A 203 -3.68 -9.10 4.40
CA ALA A 203 -4.68 -8.15 4.85
C ALA A 203 -4.75 -8.09 6.38
N GLU A 204 -4.75 -6.88 6.95
CA GLU A 204 -4.88 -6.65 8.39
C GLU A 204 -5.90 -5.56 8.66
N PHE A 205 -6.89 -5.86 9.50
CA PHE A 205 -7.92 -4.90 9.88
C PHE A 205 -7.46 -4.08 11.07
N VAL A 206 -7.57 -2.76 10.94
CA VAL A 206 -7.04 -1.82 11.92
C VAL A 206 -8.11 -0.78 12.25
N ASN A 207 -8.37 -0.57 13.54
CA ASN A 207 -9.20 0.53 13.99
C ASN A 207 -8.32 1.60 14.62
N THR A 208 -8.34 2.79 14.05
CA THR A 208 -7.50 3.90 14.53
C THR A 208 -7.82 4.32 15.96
N LYS A 209 -9.03 4.04 16.47
CA LYS A 209 -9.40 4.31 17.87
C LYS A 209 -8.58 3.50 18.88
N ASP A 210 -8.05 2.35 18.46
CA ASP A 210 -7.27 1.46 19.32
C ASP A 210 -5.81 1.95 19.49
N TYR A 211 -5.41 2.99 18.76
CA TYR A 211 -4.07 3.56 18.79
C TYR A 211 -4.08 4.86 19.60
N HIS A 212 -3.58 4.79 20.82
CA HIS A 212 -3.50 5.92 21.76
C HIS A 212 -2.21 6.76 21.62
N ALA A 213 -1.25 6.34 20.80
CA ALA A 213 0.03 7.04 20.69
C ALA A 213 -0.10 8.26 19.77
N PRO A 214 0.26 9.47 20.22
CA PRO A 214 0.35 10.63 19.35
C PRO A 214 1.50 10.39 18.37
N VAL A 215 1.18 10.19 17.09
CA VAL A 215 2.17 10.31 16.01
C VAL A 215 2.74 11.71 16.13
N LYS A 216 4.04 11.84 16.44
CA LYS A 216 4.66 13.14 16.66
C LYS A 216 4.45 14.04 15.43
N PRO A 217 4.19 15.34 15.59
CA PRO A 217 3.48 16.17 14.61
C PRO A 217 4.29 16.58 13.36
N ALA A 218 5.51 16.06 13.16
CA ALA A 218 6.36 16.60 12.11
C ALA A 218 5.87 16.29 10.68
N GLU A 219 5.08 15.22 10.44
CA GLU A 219 4.80 14.81 9.05
C GLU A 219 3.35 14.43 8.68
N GLY A 220 2.47 14.05 9.61
CA GLY A 220 1.01 14.00 9.37
C GLY A 220 0.49 13.18 8.16
N THR A 221 1.27 12.25 7.62
CA THR A 221 0.91 11.40 6.47
C THR A 221 0.50 9.99 6.89
N TRP A 222 -0.14 9.26 5.97
CA TRP A 222 -0.28 7.81 6.09
C TRP A 222 1.09 7.12 6.15
N GLY A 223 2.10 7.68 5.48
CA GLY A 223 3.50 7.26 5.59
C GLY A 223 4.06 7.28 7.01
N ALA A 224 3.92 8.42 7.68
CA ALA A 224 4.38 8.59 9.05
C ALA A 224 3.60 7.68 10.02
N TRP A 225 2.28 7.56 9.83
CA TRP A 225 1.45 6.68 10.64
C TRP A 225 1.82 5.21 10.46
N ALA A 226 1.93 4.73 9.22
CA ALA A 226 2.30 3.36 8.92
C ALA A 226 3.66 3.02 9.54
N SER A 227 4.65 3.89 9.35
CA SER A 227 5.99 3.77 9.96
C SER A 227 5.91 3.61 11.48
N SER A 228 5.06 4.37 12.18
CA SER A 228 4.89 4.24 13.64
C SER A 228 4.29 2.89 14.07
N MET A 229 3.34 2.34 13.29
CA MET A 229 2.72 1.04 13.58
C MET A 229 3.72 -0.10 13.47
N PHE A 230 4.56 -0.09 12.43
CA PHE A 230 5.54 -1.15 12.18
C PHE A 230 6.60 -1.22 13.27
N HIS A 231 7.04 -0.09 13.82
CA HIS A 231 8.00 -0.06 14.92
C HIS A 231 7.41 -0.58 16.24
N SER A 232 6.14 -0.26 16.54
CA SER A 232 5.52 -0.63 17.82
C SER A 232 5.42 -2.16 18.03
N LYS A 233 5.26 -2.95 16.96
CA LYS A 233 5.14 -4.41 17.07
C LYS A 233 6.48 -5.10 17.34
N SER A 234 7.62 -4.47 17.05
CA SER A 234 8.95 -5.02 17.38
C SER A 234 9.24 -5.02 18.89
N SER A 235 8.50 -4.22 19.67
CA SER A 235 8.70 -4.06 21.13
C SER A 235 7.82 -4.97 22.00
N SER A 236 6.96 -5.84 21.44
CA SER A 236 5.96 -6.59 22.24
C SER A 236 6.24 -8.10 22.41
N LYS A 237 7.41 -8.60 22.03
CA LYS A 237 7.85 -9.95 22.40
C LYS A 237 9.23 -9.93 23.05
N GLY A 238 9.24 -9.63 24.35
CA GLY A 238 10.43 -9.69 25.19
C GLY A 238 10.08 -9.91 26.66
N GLY A 239 10.06 -11.17 27.08
CA GLY A 239 10.43 -11.58 28.44
C GLY A 239 9.43 -11.33 29.58
N ALA A 240 8.42 -12.19 29.72
CA ALA A 240 7.93 -12.57 31.04
C ALA A 240 8.73 -13.79 31.52
N ALA A 241 9.94 -13.54 32.02
CA ALA A 241 10.64 -14.48 32.89
C ALA A 241 10.42 -14.01 34.32
N ALA A 242 9.65 -14.81 35.07
CA ALA A 242 9.43 -14.63 36.49
C ALA A 242 10.75 -14.79 37.26
N ALA A 243 11.06 -13.83 38.12
CA ALA A 243 11.90 -14.05 39.29
C ALA A 243 11.47 -13.07 40.38
N ALA A 244 10.70 -13.58 41.33
CA ALA A 244 10.43 -12.94 42.60
C ALA A 244 11.56 -13.29 43.59
N ALA A 245 12.16 -12.29 44.23
CA ALA A 245 12.80 -12.43 45.55
C ALA A 245 13.09 -11.06 46.20
N ALA A 246 12.36 -10.80 47.29
CA ALA A 246 12.74 -10.11 48.54
C ALA A 246 13.32 -8.66 48.56
N ALA A 247 12.61 -7.80 49.30
CA ALA A 247 13.00 -6.50 49.90
C ALA A 247 14.00 -6.71 51.10
N PRO A 248 14.47 -5.71 51.90
CA PRO A 248 13.92 -4.34 52.12
C PRO A 248 14.93 -3.18 52.34
N GLY A 249 14.42 -1.94 52.45
CA GLY A 249 15.11 -0.88 53.22
C GLY A 249 14.90 0.59 52.82
N ALA A 250 14.00 1.28 53.55
CA ALA A 250 14.10 2.65 54.08
C ALA A 250 14.18 3.92 53.18
N GLY A 251 13.19 4.81 53.38
CA GLY A 251 13.48 6.19 53.85
C GLY A 251 13.18 7.36 52.91
N GLY A 252 12.26 8.24 53.32
CA GLY A 252 12.49 9.70 53.27
C GLY A 252 11.70 10.57 52.29
N SER A 253 10.66 11.22 52.83
CA SER A 253 10.22 12.63 52.68
C SER A 253 9.87 13.24 51.30
N ASP A 254 8.60 13.64 51.21
CA ASP A 254 8.03 14.94 50.79
C ASP A 254 8.82 15.87 49.86
N ALA A 255 8.19 16.21 48.73
CA ALA A 255 8.22 17.56 48.18
C ALA A 255 6.97 17.82 47.32
N GLU A 256 6.07 18.62 47.88
CA GLU A 256 5.01 19.36 47.22
C GLU A 256 5.60 20.43 46.27
N VAL A 257 5.11 20.53 45.03
CA VAL A 257 5.38 21.70 44.16
C VAL A 257 4.10 22.16 43.46
N VAL A 258 3.46 23.14 44.10
CA VAL A 258 2.98 24.42 43.56
C VAL A 258 2.28 24.39 42.19
N LEU A 259 0.95 24.51 42.24
CA LEU A 259 0.15 25.11 41.18
C LEU A 259 0.34 26.63 41.20
N ALA A 260 0.95 27.18 40.14
CA ALA A 260 0.96 28.61 39.86
C ALA A 260 0.31 28.89 38.50
N GLY A 261 -0.50 29.95 38.47
CA GLY A 261 -1.49 30.24 37.45
C GLY A 261 -0.95 30.62 36.07
N ALA A 262 -1.85 30.46 35.10
CA ALA A 262 -1.70 30.75 33.69
C ALA A 262 -1.44 32.23 33.37
N PRO A 263 -0.80 32.52 32.22
CA PRO A 263 -1.18 33.64 31.39
C PRO A 263 -2.14 33.16 30.29
N ALA A 264 -3.10 34.03 30.02
CA ALA A 264 -4.12 33.93 29.00
C ALA A 264 -3.54 33.79 27.58
N ASP A 265 -4.31 33.13 26.71
CA ASP A 265 -4.11 32.97 25.27
C ASP A 265 -2.85 32.19 24.82
N GLY A 266 -2.80 30.92 25.21
CA GLY A 266 -1.96 29.90 24.60
C GLY A 266 -2.79 28.77 24.01
N GLY A 267 -3.08 28.85 22.70
CA GLY A 267 -3.44 27.70 21.85
C GLY A 267 -4.53 26.78 22.38
N LYS A 268 -5.80 27.20 22.25
CA LYS A 268 -6.95 26.27 22.31
C LYS A 268 -6.62 25.04 21.44
N GLY A 269 -6.68 23.87 22.07
CA GLY A 269 -6.15 22.61 21.55
C GLY A 269 -6.53 22.28 20.11
N CYS A 270 -5.50 22.21 19.26
CA CYS A 270 -5.62 21.79 17.87
C CYS A 270 -5.41 20.29 17.62
N PHE A 271 -5.32 19.43 18.66
CA PHE A 271 -4.91 18.03 18.45
C PHE A 271 -5.83 16.93 18.98
N ARG A 272 -7.00 17.29 19.54
CA ARG A 272 -8.14 16.35 19.57
C ARG A 272 -8.80 16.09 18.19
N PRO A 273 -8.67 16.93 17.15
CA PRO A 273 -9.32 16.63 15.86
C PRO A 273 -8.56 15.66 14.94
N PHE A 274 -7.27 15.36 15.12
CA PHE A 274 -6.48 14.65 14.10
C PHE A 274 -7.02 13.26 13.69
N LEU A 275 -7.81 12.61 14.57
CA LEU A 275 -8.50 11.33 14.31
C LEU A 275 -10.05 11.45 14.35
N GLN A 276 -10.58 12.63 14.66
CA GLN A 276 -12.03 12.89 14.76
C GLN A 276 -12.56 13.76 13.61
N THR A 277 -11.73 14.62 13.03
CA THR A 277 -11.97 15.29 11.76
C THR A 277 -11.13 14.59 10.71
N TYR A 278 -11.79 13.92 9.77
CA TYR A 278 -11.23 13.25 8.59
C TYR A 278 -10.55 14.23 7.61
N GLU A 279 -9.71 15.14 8.11
CA GLU A 279 -9.16 16.30 7.43
C GLU A 279 -7.62 16.33 7.54
N THR A 280 -6.95 15.23 7.27
CA THR A 280 -5.77 15.38 6.42
C THR A 280 -6.31 15.36 4.98
N PRO A 281 -6.40 16.54 4.32
CA PRO A 281 -6.81 16.55 2.94
C PRO A 281 -5.76 15.79 2.17
N PHE A 282 -6.19 14.98 1.21
CA PHE A 282 -5.35 14.73 0.06
C PHE A 282 -4.70 16.07 -0.34
N CYS A 283 -3.38 16.15 -0.20
CA CYS A 283 -2.66 17.40 -0.40
C CYS A 283 -2.23 17.41 -1.85
N TYR A 284 -2.99 18.13 -2.68
CA TYR A 284 -2.73 18.21 -4.10
C TYR A 284 -1.29 18.65 -4.41
N ASP A 285 -0.77 19.63 -3.67
CA ASP A 285 0.61 20.13 -3.87
C ASP A 285 1.66 19.07 -3.55
N ARG A 286 1.48 18.31 -2.47
CA ARG A 286 2.37 17.20 -2.11
C ARG A 286 2.30 16.09 -3.15
N GLN A 287 1.10 15.77 -3.61
CA GLN A 287 0.92 14.78 -4.66
C GLN A 287 1.61 15.25 -5.94
N ARG A 288 1.44 16.52 -6.33
CA ARG A 288 2.08 17.11 -7.49
C ARG A 288 3.60 17.04 -7.39
N GLN A 289 4.17 17.43 -6.24
CA GLN A 289 5.62 17.33 -5.99
C GLN A 289 6.12 15.88 -6.11
N LEU A 290 5.38 14.92 -5.55
CA LEU A 290 5.72 13.50 -5.66
C LEU A 290 5.67 13.02 -7.12
N LEU A 291 4.63 13.40 -7.87
CA LEU A 291 4.51 13.02 -9.28
C LEU A 291 5.66 13.60 -10.12
N THR A 292 6.03 14.86 -9.90
CA THR A 292 7.21 15.47 -10.52
C THR A 292 8.51 14.77 -10.13
N ALA A 293 8.69 14.42 -8.85
CA ALA A 293 9.86 13.67 -8.39
C ALA A 293 9.93 12.25 -8.99
N CYS A 294 8.78 11.65 -9.32
CA CYS A 294 8.67 10.37 -10.02
C CYS A 294 8.84 10.50 -11.55
N GLY A 295 9.20 11.69 -12.05
CA GLY A 295 9.46 11.93 -13.47
C GLY A 295 8.22 11.86 -14.37
N TRP A 296 7.02 12.01 -13.80
CA TRP A 296 5.82 12.18 -14.61
C TRP A 296 5.84 13.54 -15.28
N LYS A 297 5.41 13.55 -16.55
CA LYS A 297 5.22 14.76 -17.35
C LYS A 297 3.90 15.43 -16.97
#